data_AF-A0A7J3ZBM3-F1
#
_entry.id   AF-A0A7J3ZBM3-F1
#
_cell.length_a   1.000
_cell.length_b   1.000
_cell.length_c   1.000
_cell.angle_alpha   90.00
_cell.angle_beta   90.00
_cell.angle_gamma   90.00
#
_symmetry.space_group_name_H-M   'P 1'
#
loop_
_entity.id
_entity.type
_entity.pdbx_description
1 polymer ?
#
loop_
_entity_poly.entity_id
_entity_poly.type
_entity_poly.pdbx_seq_one_letter_code
_entity_poly.pdbx_strand_id
1 'polypeptide(L)'
;QTEIFEAGKIFARAEGIVPAPESAHAVKAVIDIALEARKKNEERVILFNLSGHGLLDLQGYKEYLEGKLVDYEPETIDLSYLPKIGEG
;
A
#
# COMPACT_ATOMS: atom_id res chain seq x y z
N GLN A 1 -5.99 4.12 1.68
CA GLN A 1 -5.92 2.90 2.53
C GLN A 1 -6.65 1.72 1.87
N THR A 2 -7.85 1.89 1.34
CA THR A 2 -8.57 0.78 0.67
C THR A 2 -7.76 0.09 -0.43
N GLU A 3 -7.05 0.86 -1.27
CA GLU A 3 -6.21 0.32 -2.35
C GLU A 3 -5.08 -0.60 -1.88
N ILE A 4 -4.45 -0.31 -0.74
CA ILE A 4 -3.35 -1.16 -0.23
C ILE A 4 -3.89 -2.46 0.37
N PHE A 5 -5.09 -2.45 0.95
CA PHE A 5 -5.73 -3.68 1.41
C PHE A 5 -6.18 -4.56 0.23
N GLU A 6 -6.58 -3.97 -0.89
CA GLU A 6 -6.81 -4.74 -2.13
C GLU A 6 -5.53 -5.39 -2.62
N ALA A 7 -4.43 -4.64 -2.69
CA ALA A 7 -3.12 -5.16 -3.06
C ALA A 7 -2.67 -6.30 -2.12
N GLY A 8 -2.86 -6.11 -0.80
CA GLY A 8 -2.59 -7.14 0.20
C GLY A 8 -3.42 -8.40 0.02
N LYS A 9 -4.72 -8.26 -0.31
CA LYS A 9 -5.61 -9.40 -0.64
C LYS A 9 -5.14 -10.16 -1.88
N ILE A 10 -4.74 -9.44 -2.94
CA ILE A 10 -4.21 -10.04 -4.17
C ILE A 10 -2.94 -10.84 -3.85
N PHE A 11 -1.99 -10.22 -3.14
CA PHE A 11 -0.72 -10.84 -2.79
C PHE A 11 -0.90 -12.07 -1.89
N ALA A 12 -1.77 -11.99 -0.88
CA ALA A 12 -2.07 -13.13 -0.02
C ALA A 12 -2.66 -14.33 -0.78
N ARG A 13 -3.51 -14.07 -1.79
CA ARG A 13 -4.08 -15.12 -2.63
C ARG A 13 -3.06 -15.74 -3.59
N ALA A 14 -2.09 -14.97 -4.05
CA ALA A 14 -1.06 -15.43 -4.99
C ALA A 14 0.10 -16.14 -4.28
N GLU A 15 0.59 -15.57 -3.18
CA GLU A 15 1.85 -15.96 -2.52
C GLU A 15 1.64 -16.65 -1.16
N GLY A 16 0.41 -16.69 -0.65
CA GLY A 16 0.08 -17.33 0.63
C GLY A 16 0.50 -16.56 1.89
N ILE A 17 1.02 -15.34 1.76
CA ILE A 17 1.44 -14.49 2.87
C ILE A 17 0.53 -13.26 2.95
N VAL A 18 -0.06 -13.01 4.13
CA VAL A 18 -0.78 -11.76 4.39
C VAL A 18 0.24 -10.66 4.73
N PRO A 19 0.43 -9.62 3.91
CA PRO A 19 1.37 -8.54 4.22
C PRO A 19 0.81 -7.61 5.31
N ALA A 20 1.68 -7.03 6.14
CA ALA A 20 1.30 -5.91 7.00
C ALA A 20 0.79 -4.72 6.15
N PRO A 21 -0.09 -3.84 6.66
CA PRO A 21 -0.57 -2.68 5.91
C PRO A 21 0.56 -1.79 5.36
N GLU A 22 1.64 -1.59 6.12
CA GLU A 22 2.83 -0.85 5.69
C GLU A 22 3.51 -1.56 4.50
N SER A 23 3.70 -2.88 4.60
CA SER A 23 4.25 -3.71 3.51
C SER A 23 3.34 -3.71 2.27
N ALA A 24 2.02 -3.63 2.46
CA ALA A 24 1.04 -3.64 1.39
C ALA A 24 1.14 -2.39 0.49
N HIS A 25 1.71 -1.28 0.98
CA HIS A 25 2.06 -0.13 0.14
C HIS A 25 3.12 -0.50 -0.91
N ALA A 26 4.16 -1.23 -0.51
CA ALA A 26 5.18 -1.70 -1.43
C ALA A 26 4.61 -2.73 -2.42
N VAL A 27 3.79 -3.67 -1.94
CA VAL A 27 3.07 -4.63 -2.79
C VAL A 27 2.24 -3.92 -3.85
N LYS A 28 1.47 -2.88 -3.47
CA LYS A 28 0.69 -2.08 -4.42
C LYS A 28 1.59 -1.51 -5.53
N ALA A 29 2.67 -0.84 -5.15
CA ALA A 29 3.61 -0.26 -6.12
C ALA A 29 4.20 -1.33 -7.06
N VAL A 30 4.54 -2.51 -6.55
CA VAL A 30 5.05 -3.63 -7.35
C VAL A 30 4.00 -4.14 -8.34
N ILE A 31 2.74 -4.27 -7.91
CA ILE A 31 1.62 -4.67 -8.79
C ILE A 31 1.47 -3.67 -9.94
N ASP A 32 1.50 -2.37 -9.65
CA ASP A 32 1.40 -1.33 -10.69
C ASP A 32 2.54 -1.43 -11.71
N ILE A 33 3.78 -1.57 -11.22
CA ILE A 33 4.96 -1.68 -12.08
C ILE A 33 4.87 -2.95 -12.94
N ALA A 34 4.38 -4.06 -12.39
CA ALA A 34 4.16 -5.29 -13.12
C ALA A 34 3.06 -5.17 -14.20
N LEU A 35 1.96 -4.45 -13.90
CA LEU A 35 0.91 -4.16 -14.87
C LEU A 35 1.41 -3.24 -15.99
N GLU A 36 2.22 -2.23 -15.66
CA GLU A 36 2.88 -1.36 -16.64
C GLU A 36 3.85 -2.15 -17.54
N ALA A 37 4.67 -3.03 -16.98
CA ALA A 37 5.57 -3.89 -17.74
C ALA A 37 4.79 -4.82 -18.69
N ARG A 38 3.68 -5.40 -18.21
CA ARG A 38 2.77 -6.20 -19.04
C ARG A 38 2.21 -5.42 -20.23
N LYS A 39 1.74 -4.18 -20.03
CA LYS A 39 1.24 -3.32 -21.12
C LYS A 39 2.31 -3.04 -22.18
N LYS A 40 3.57 -2.94 -21.76
CA LYS A 40 4.73 -2.67 -22.62
C LYS A 40 5.36 -3.95 -23.21
N ASN A 41 4.85 -5.13 -22.85
CA ASN A 41 5.42 -6.42 -23.19
C ASN A 41 6.93 -6.51 -22.84
N GLU A 42 7.29 -5.99 -21.67
CA GLU A 42 8.66 -5.92 -21.17
C GLU A 42 8.85 -6.92 -20.03
N GLU A 43 9.88 -7.77 -20.13
CA GLU A 43 10.30 -8.61 -19.01
C GLU A 43 11.03 -7.74 -17.98
N ARG A 44 10.54 -7.74 -16.73
CA ARG A 44 11.08 -6.88 -15.67
C ARG A 44 11.22 -7.65 -14.37
N VAL A 45 12.39 -7.56 -13.77
CA VAL A 45 12.64 -8.01 -12.39
C VAL A 45 12.36 -6.86 -11.44
N ILE A 46 11.52 -7.10 -10.44
CA ILE A 46 11.15 -6.12 -9.43
C ILE A 46 11.53 -6.68 -8.07
N LEU A 47 12.51 -6.07 -7.41
CA LEU A 47 12.86 -6.36 -6.02
C LEU A 47 12.10 -5.38 -5.12
N PHE A 48 11.44 -5.91 -4.09
CA PHE A 48 10.82 -5.09 -3.05
C PHE A 48 11.03 -5.74 -1.68
N ASN A 49 10.93 -4.93 -0.63
CA ASN A 49 11.01 -5.39 0.74
C ASN A 49 9.61 -5.70 1.28
N LEU A 50 9.35 -6.97 1.62
CA LEU A 50 8.20 -7.35 2.42
C LEU A 50 8.54 -7.15 3.91
N SER A 51 8.37 -5.93 4.41
CA SER A 51 8.86 -5.50 5.73
C SER A 51 8.24 -6.21 6.94
N GLY A 52 7.09 -6.87 6.77
CA GLY A 52 6.36 -7.53 7.85
C GLY A 52 5.08 -8.21 7.40
N HIS A 53 4.61 -9.15 8.21
CA HIS A 53 3.36 -9.90 8.01
C HIS A 53 2.17 -9.24 8.71
N GLY A 54 0.96 -9.45 8.21
CA GLY A 54 -0.28 -8.84 8.71
C GLY A 54 -1.06 -9.68 9.72
N LEU A 55 -0.46 -10.68 10.38
CA LEU A 55 -1.17 -11.58 11.31
C LEU A 55 -1.79 -10.85 12.51
N LEU A 56 -1.24 -9.72 12.91
CA LEU A 56 -1.80 -8.87 13.98
C LEU A 56 -2.68 -7.73 13.44
N ASP A 57 -2.72 -7.56 12.12
CA ASP A 57 -3.46 -6.51 11.40
C ASP A 57 -4.75 -7.04 10.75
N LEU A 58 -5.18 -8.26 11.12
CA LEU A 58 -6.35 -8.91 10.55
C LEU A 58 -7.65 -8.12 10.73
N GLN A 59 -7.72 -7.28 11.77
CA GLN A 59 -8.87 -6.38 11.97
C GLN A 59 -9.02 -5.39 10.81
N GLY A 60 -7.93 -4.79 10.34
CA GLY A 60 -7.97 -3.88 9.18
C GLY A 60 -8.37 -4.62 7.89
N TYR A 61 -7.84 -5.84 7.68
CA TYR A 61 -8.27 -6.68 6.56
C TYR A 61 -9.76 -7.04 6.64
N LYS A 62 -10.27 -7.34 7.84
CA LYS A 62 -11.69 -7.61 8.05
C LYS A 62 -12.54 -6.40 7.71
N GLU A 63 -12.18 -5.21 8.20
CA GLU A 63 -12.91 -3.97 7.90
C GLU A 63 -12.92 -3.67 6.40
N TYR A 64 -11.81 -3.91 5.71
CA TYR A 64 -11.74 -3.81 4.26
C TYR A 64 -12.70 -4.80 3.57
N LEU A 65 -12.64 -6.07 3.94
CA LEU A 65 -13.48 -7.13 3.35
C LEU A 65 -14.98 -6.93 3.62
N GLU A 66 -15.32 -6.33 4.75
CA GLU A 66 -16.70 -5.97 5.12
C GLU A 66 -17.15 -4.64 4.49
N GLY A 67 -16.29 -3.95 3.74
CA GLY A 67 -16.61 -2.65 3.12
C GLY A 67 -16.77 -1.50 4.12
N LYS A 68 -16.18 -1.64 5.31
CA LYS A 68 -16.27 -0.66 6.41
C LYS A 68 -15.06 0.26 6.51
N LEU A 69 -13.96 -0.08 5.83
CA LEU A 69 -12.75 0.74 5.82
C LEU A 69 -12.99 1.99 4.97
N VAL A 70 -12.85 3.17 5.58
CA VAL A 70 -13.02 4.47 4.92
C VAL A 70 -11.66 5.12 4.76
N ASP A 71 -11.39 5.64 3.55
CA ASP A 71 -10.22 6.46 3.31
C ASP A 71 -10.42 7.83 3.95
N TYR A 72 -9.52 8.17 4.88
CA TYR A 72 -9.52 9.46 5.56
C TYR A 72 -8.52 10.41 4.88
N GLU A 73 -9.01 11.57 4.48
CA GLU A 73 -8.18 12.72 4.13
C GLU A 73 -8.45 13.86 5.10
N PRO A 74 -7.41 14.45 5.73
CA PRO A 74 -7.60 15.61 6.58
C PRO A 74 -8.01 16.83 5.74
N GLU A 75 -9.05 17.55 6.16
CA GLU A 75 -9.50 18.79 5.48
C GLU A 75 -8.42 19.88 5.49
N THR A 76 -7.68 19.97 6.60
CA THR A 76 -6.58 20.92 6.77
C THR A 76 -5.41 20.24 7.45
N ILE A 77 -4.21 20.46 6.91
CA ILE A 77 -2.96 20.08 7.57
C ILE A 77 -2.34 21.36 8.08
N ASP A 78 -2.26 21.51 9.40
CA ASP A 78 -1.53 22.62 10.00
C ASP A 78 -0.03 22.40 9.77
N LEU A 79 0.60 23.28 9.00
CA LEU A 79 2.05 23.26 8.74
C LEU A 79 2.77 24.41 9.46
N SER A 80 2.07 25.15 10.34
CA SER A 80 2.62 26.32 11.03
C SER A 80 3.82 26.00 11.92
N TYR A 81 3.95 24.75 12.35
CA TYR A 81 5.08 24.24 13.13
C TYR A 81 6.34 23.93 12.31
N LEU A 82 6.24 23.85 10.97
CA LEU A 82 7.41 23.59 10.14
C LEU A 82 8.31 24.84 10.06
N PRO A 83 9.64 24.67 10.10
CA PRO A 83 10.55 25.79 9.93
C PRO A 83 10.37 26.40 8.53
N LYS A 84 10.21 27.72 8.48
CA LYS A 84 10.19 28.45 7.20
C LYS A 84 11.58 28.37 6.60
N ILE A 85 11.70 27.67 5.48
CA ILE A 85 12.92 27.66 4.69
C ILE A 85 12.98 29.01 3.99
N GLY A 86 14.01 29.83 4.27
CA GLY A 86 14.16 31.14 3.65
C GLY A 86 14.29 30.99 2.14
N GLU A 87 13.56 31.82 1.39
CA GLU A 87 13.73 31.95 -0.06
C GLU A 87 15.15 32.48 -0.33
N GLY A 88 15.99 31.62 -0.90
CA GLY A 88 17.30 31.99 -1.45
C GLY A 88 17.19 32.33 -2.92
#